data_AF-A0A061PHJ9-F1
#
_entry.id   AF-A0A061PHJ9-F1
#
_cell.length_a   1.000
_cell.length_b   1.000
_cell.length_c   1.000
_cell.angle_alpha   90.00
_cell.angle_beta   90.00
_cell.angle_gamma   90.00
#
_symmetry.space_group_name_H-M   'P 1'
#
loop_
_entity.id
_entity.type
_entity.pdbx_description
1 polymer ?
#
loop_
_entity_poly.entity_id
_entity_poly.type
_entity_poly.pdbx_seq_one_letter_code
_entity_poly.pdbx_strand_id
1 'polypeptide(L)'
;MNAMKTRVGVFFGGISVEHEVSVISGLQAIHAMDTDRYEPVPIYISKDRTWYTGESLLDIEAYKDLKNLLQESTVVTPIAAENGGIILQKLPVPRFGKREAGQIDVAFPVLHGTFGEDGVCKGYLNS
;
A
#
# COMPACT_ATOMS: atom_id res chain seq x y z
N MET A 1 5.28 18.64 22.34
CA MET A 1 5.06 17.20 22.13
C MET A 1 4.72 17.05 20.66
N ASN A 2 5.59 16.44 19.84
CA ASN A 2 5.17 16.12 18.47
C ASN A 2 4.02 15.11 18.59
N ALA A 3 2.84 15.48 18.11
CA ALA A 3 1.75 14.53 17.99
C ALA A 3 2.20 13.37 17.10
N MET A 4 1.83 12.15 17.45
CA MET A 4 2.09 10.98 16.60
C MET A 4 1.37 11.19 15.25
N LYS A 5 2.11 11.09 14.14
CA LYS A 5 1.55 11.21 12.80
C LYS A 5 0.61 10.02 12.51
N THR A 6 -0.47 10.26 11.79
CA THR A 6 -1.36 9.19 11.35
C THR A 6 -0.74 8.48 10.15
N ARG A 7 -0.57 7.16 10.23
CA ARG A 7 -0.01 6.36 9.13
C ARG A 7 -1.11 6.02 8.14
N VAL A 8 -0.97 6.53 6.92
CA VAL A 8 -1.97 6.39 5.87
C VAL A 8 -1.48 5.38 4.85
N GLY A 9 -2.09 4.21 4.81
CA GLY A 9 -1.81 3.22 3.77
C GLY A 9 -2.45 3.63 2.46
N VAL A 10 -1.65 4.05 1.50
CA VAL A 10 -2.14 4.42 0.16
C VAL A 10 -2.09 3.18 -0.73
N PHE A 11 -3.27 2.67 -1.09
CA PHE A 11 -3.41 1.47 -1.93
C PHE A 11 -3.58 1.88 -3.38
N PHE A 12 -2.73 1.38 -4.28
CA PHE A 12 -2.75 1.75 -5.68
C PHE A 12 -2.29 0.62 -6.61
N GLY A 13 -2.44 0.78 -7.92
CA GLY A 13 -2.33 -0.29 -8.92
C GLY A 13 -3.64 -1.06 -9.06
N GLY A 14 -3.60 -2.37 -8.87
CA GLY A 14 -4.75 -3.28 -8.93
C GLY A 14 -4.90 -4.02 -10.26
N ILE A 15 -5.95 -4.84 -10.37
CA ILE A 15 -6.22 -5.66 -11.56
C ILE A 15 -7.17 -4.91 -12.49
N SER A 16 -6.69 -3.82 -13.06
CA SER A 16 -7.50 -2.95 -13.91
C SER A 16 -6.75 -2.60 -15.20
N VAL A 17 -7.51 -2.28 -16.24
CA VAL A 17 -6.96 -1.63 -17.44
C VAL A 17 -6.42 -0.22 -17.12
N GLU A 18 -6.84 0.34 -15.98
CA GLU A 18 -6.40 1.63 -15.45
C GLU A 18 -5.32 1.47 -14.36
N HIS A 19 -4.65 0.32 -14.29
CA HIS A 19 -3.61 0.03 -13.30
C HIS A 19 -2.51 1.12 -13.27
N GLU A 20 -2.04 1.56 -14.43
CA GLU A 20 -0.99 2.56 -14.57
C GLU A 20 -1.47 3.96 -14.15
N VAL A 21 -2.74 4.29 -14.43
CA VAL A 21 -3.38 5.52 -13.97
C VAL A 21 -3.50 5.52 -12.44
N SER A 22 -3.84 4.36 -11.87
CA SER A 22 -3.90 4.12 -10.43
C SER A 22 -2.52 4.28 -9.76
N VAL A 23 -1.45 3.75 -10.35
CA VAL A 23 -0.08 3.97 -9.88
C VAL A 23 0.29 5.45 -9.85
N ILE A 24 0.07 6.17 -10.95
CA ILE A 24 0.40 7.61 -11.02
C ILE A 24 -0.42 8.40 -10.00
N SER A 25 -1.72 8.13 -9.89
CA SER A 25 -2.62 8.80 -8.95
C SER A 25 -2.24 8.54 -7.49
N GLY A 26 -1.88 7.29 -7.16
CA GLY A 26 -1.45 6.91 -5.82
C GLY A 26 -0.18 7.64 -5.39
N LEU A 27 0.81 7.69 -6.28
CA LEU A 27 2.05 8.43 -6.06
C LEU A 27 1.81 9.93 -5.93
N GLN A 28 0.92 10.52 -6.75
CA GLN A 28 0.55 11.93 -6.62
C GLN A 28 -0.11 12.22 -5.26
N ALA A 29 -1.01 11.34 -4.80
CA ALA A 29 -1.65 11.48 -3.49
C ALA A 29 -0.63 11.40 -2.34
N ILE A 30 0.34 10.49 -2.44
CA ILE A 30 1.44 10.39 -1.47
C ILE A 30 2.26 11.68 -1.44
N HIS A 31 2.68 12.19 -2.60
CA HIS A 31 3.50 13.40 -2.69
C HIS A 31 2.77 14.68 -2.26
N ALA A 32 1.44 14.71 -2.36
CA ALA A 32 0.62 15.85 -1.94
C ALA A 32 0.27 15.83 -0.44
N MET A 33 0.60 14.75 0.28
CA MET A 33 0.20 14.57 1.66
C MET A 33 0.95 15.51 2.61
N ASP A 34 0.23 16.10 3.57
CA ASP A 34 0.83 16.91 4.65
C ASP A 34 1.64 16.01 5.60
N THR A 35 2.95 15.96 5.36
CA THR A 35 3.85 15.09 6.12
C THR A 35 4.09 15.55 7.54
N ASP A 36 3.64 16.73 7.98
CA ASP A 36 3.68 17.10 9.40
C ASP A 36 2.60 16.37 10.20
N ARG A 37 1.50 15.97 9.53
CA ARG A 37 0.35 15.31 10.14
C ARG A 37 0.26 13.82 9.82
N TYR A 38 0.74 13.42 8.65
CA TYR A 38 0.56 12.09 8.11
C TYR A 38 1.89 11.43 7.73
N GLU A 39 1.92 10.10 7.82
CA GLU A 39 3.01 9.26 7.33
C GLU A 39 2.46 8.33 6.24
N PRO A 40 2.69 8.62 4.95
CA PRO A 40 2.21 7.79 3.87
C PRO A 40 2.97 6.47 3.81
N VAL A 41 2.24 5.36 3.72
CA VAL A 41 2.80 4.02 3.53
C VAL A 41 2.31 3.51 2.16
N PRO A 42 3.19 3.27 1.19
CA PRO A 42 2.76 2.79 -0.12
C PRO A 42 2.38 1.30 -0.05
N ILE A 43 1.20 0.96 -0.56
CA ILE A 43 0.78 -0.41 -0.80
C ILE A 43 0.41 -0.58 -2.28
N TYR A 44 1.37 -1.09 -3.05
CA TYR A 44 1.18 -1.38 -4.46
C TYR A 44 0.55 -2.76 -4.65
N ILE A 45 -0.51 -2.84 -5.45
CA ILE A 45 -1.16 -4.10 -5.84
C ILE A 45 -0.80 -4.36 -7.30
N SER A 46 -0.02 -5.42 -7.57
CA SER A 46 0.34 -5.82 -8.93
C SER A 46 -0.86 -6.43 -9.68
N LYS A 47 -0.72 -6.53 -11.00
CA LYS A 47 -1.73 -7.15 -11.88
C LYS A 47 -2.00 -8.62 -11.57
N ASP A 48 -1.06 -9.31 -10.92
CA ASP A 48 -1.19 -10.70 -10.48
C ASP A 48 -1.75 -10.84 -9.04
N ARG A 49 -2.24 -9.75 -8.44
CA ARG A 49 -2.85 -9.69 -7.09
C ARG A 49 -1.87 -9.82 -5.94
N THR A 50 -0.57 -9.63 -6.19
CA THR A 50 0.43 -9.58 -5.13
C THR A 50 0.54 -8.16 -4.57
N TRP A 51 0.65 -8.04 -3.25
CA TRP A 51 0.66 -6.74 -2.57
C TRP A 51 2.08 -6.49 -2.07
N TYR A 52 2.57 -5.28 -2.31
CA TYR A 52 3.94 -4.89 -2.02
C TYR A 52 3.95 -3.60 -1.21
N THR A 53 4.91 -3.49 -0.29
CA THR A 53 5.25 -2.25 0.40
C THR A 53 6.77 -2.06 0.45
N GLY A 54 7.23 -0.83 0.62
CA GLY A 54 8.65 -0.47 0.65
C GLY A 54 8.90 0.97 0.17
N GLU A 55 10.02 1.54 0.57
CA GLU A 55 10.38 2.92 0.22
C GLU A 55 10.61 3.12 -1.28
N SER A 56 11.12 2.11 -1.99
CA SER A 56 11.33 2.18 -3.44
C SER A 56 10.04 2.37 -4.23
N LEU A 57 8.88 2.00 -3.67
CA LEU A 57 7.57 2.23 -4.27
C LEU A 57 7.12 3.70 -4.21
N LEU A 58 7.89 4.59 -3.57
CA LEU A 58 7.61 6.02 -3.56
C LEU A 58 8.19 6.73 -4.79
N ASP A 59 9.16 6.11 -5.47
CA ASP A 59 9.82 6.69 -6.63
C ASP A 59 9.11 6.26 -7.93
N ILE A 60 8.51 7.23 -8.63
CA ILE A 60 7.86 7.01 -9.91
C ILE A 60 8.82 6.47 -10.97
N GLU A 61 10.10 6.85 -10.91
CA GLU A 61 11.11 6.44 -11.89
C GLU A 61 11.45 4.96 -11.75
N ALA A 62 11.35 4.38 -10.55
CA ALA A 62 11.58 2.96 -10.29
C ALA A 62 10.58 2.05 -11.04
N TYR A 63 9.40 2.56 -11.39
CA TYR A 63 8.38 1.81 -12.15
C TYR A 63 8.79 1.55 -13.61
N LYS A 64 9.84 2.20 -14.12
CA LYS A 64 10.42 1.91 -15.45
C LYS A 64 11.06 0.52 -15.51
N ASP A 65 11.55 0.02 -14.37
CA ASP A 65 12.00 -1.36 -14.19
C ASP A 65 11.21 -2.02 -13.06
N LEU A 66 9.95 -2.34 -13.37
CA LEU A 66 9.04 -2.99 -12.43
C LEU A 66 9.64 -4.29 -11.85
N LYS A 67 10.41 -5.04 -12.64
CA LYS A 67 10.97 -6.31 -12.16
C LYS A 67 12.00 -6.08 -11.05
N ASN A 68 12.85 -5.07 -11.17
CA ASN A 68 13.80 -4.72 -10.11
C ASN A 68 13.07 -4.14 -8.89
N LEU A 69 12.14 -3.21 -9.13
CA LEU A 69 11.33 -2.60 -8.08
C LEU A 69 10.62 -3.64 -7.19
N LEU A 70 10.01 -4.65 -7.79
CA LEU A 70 9.31 -5.70 -7.02
C LEU A 70 10.25 -6.66 -6.28
N GLN A 71 11.50 -6.81 -6.71
CA GLN A 71 12.50 -7.60 -5.98
C GLN A 71 13.02 -6.86 -4.75
N GLU A 72 13.10 -5.53 -4.81
CA GLU A 72 13.48 -4.67 -3.68
C GLU A 72 12.32 -4.40 -2.72
N SER A 73 11.09 -4.63 -3.17
CA SER A 73 9.88 -4.45 -2.37
C SER A 73 9.59 -5.66 -1.47
N THR A 74 8.84 -5.43 -0.40
CA THR A 74 8.39 -6.50 0.50
C THR A 74 6.98 -6.94 0.14
N VAL A 75 6.79 -8.24 -0.12
CA VAL A 75 5.46 -8.82 -0.29
C VAL A 75 4.74 -8.85 1.06
N VAL A 76 3.51 -8.36 1.10
CA VAL A 76 2.71 -8.28 2.31
C VAL A 76 1.26 -8.75 2.11
N THR A 77 0.57 -9.02 3.21
CA THR A 77 -0.88 -9.06 3.29
C THR A 77 -1.34 -8.18 4.45
N PRO A 78 -2.37 -7.35 4.30
CA PRO A 78 -2.95 -6.64 5.43
C PRO A 78 -3.71 -7.63 6.33
N ILE A 79 -3.62 -7.43 7.64
CA ILE A 79 -4.41 -8.14 8.65
C ILE A 79 -4.90 -7.14 9.69
N ALA A 80 -6.10 -7.37 10.24
CA ALA A 80 -6.61 -6.54 11.32
C ALA A 80 -5.68 -6.60 12.55
N ALA A 81 -5.37 -5.45 13.11
CA ALA A 81 -4.63 -5.33 14.35
C ALA A 81 -5.60 -5.29 15.54
N GLU A 82 -5.18 -5.79 16.70
CA GLU A 82 -6.01 -5.79 17.92
C GLU A 82 -6.43 -4.38 18.38
N ASN A 83 -5.63 -3.36 18.02
CA ASN A 83 -5.89 -1.97 18.37
C ASN A 83 -6.80 -1.24 17.35
N GLY A 84 -7.39 -1.95 16.39
CA GLY A 84 -8.25 -1.37 15.34
C GLY A 84 -7.52 -0.79 14.13
N GLY A 85 -6.18 -0.88 14.08
CA GLY A 85 -5.39 -0.57 12.88
C GLY A 85 -5.23 -1.77 11.95
N ILE A 86 -4.34 -1.67 10.96
CA ILE A 86 -4.03 -2.75 10.01
C ILE A 86 -2.52 -3.02 10.03
N ILE A 87 -2.13 -4.26 10.28
CA ILE A 87 -0.73 -4.72 10.19
C ILE A 87 -0.45 -5.19 8.77
N LEU A 88 0.67 -4.77 8.21
CA LEU A 88 1.19 -5.30 6.94
C LEU A 88 2.09 -6.50 7.24
N GLN A 89 1.53 -7.70 7.22
CA GLN A 89 2.25 -8.95 7.49
C GLN A 89 3.07 -9.36 6.26
N LYS A 90 4.36 -9.66 6.45
CA LYS A 90 5.26 -10.14 5.39
C LYS A 90 4.87 -11.53 4.90
N LEU A 91 5.01 -11.75 3.59
CA LEU A 91 4.86 -13.06 2.95
C LEU A 91 6.14 -13.45 2.17
N PRO A 92 6.58 -14.73 2.22
CA PRO A 92 6.14 -15.73 3.20
C PRO A 92 6.47 -15.28 4.63
N VAL A 93 5.67 -15.71 5.61
CA VAL A 93 5.90 -15.34 7.01
C VAL A 93 7.27 -15.88 7.45
N PRO A 94 8.21 -15.01 7.85
CA PRO A 94 9.56 -15.44 8.15
C PRO A 94 9.57 -16.29 9.43
N ARG A 95 10.40 -17.35 9.45
CA ARG A 95 10.59 -18.20 10.65
C ARG A 95 11.30 -17.45 11.79
N PHE A 96 12.16 -16.50 11.44
CA PHE A 96 12.95 -15.69 12.37
C PHE A 96 12.87 -14.21 11.98
N GLY A 97 12.92 -13.30 12.95
CA GLY A 97 12.84 -11.86 12.74
C GLY A 97 11.41 -11.29 12.74
N LYS A 98 11.29 -10.00 12.41
CA LYS A 98 9.99 -9.30 12.40
C LYS A 98 9.10 -9.82 11.27
N ARG A 99 7.90 -10.27 11.64
CA ARG A 99 6.85 -10.73 10.72
C ARG A 99 6.10 -9.59 10.05
N GLU A 100 6.22 -8.38 10.59
CA GLU A 100 5.50 -7.20 10.15
C GLU A 100 6.44 -6.32 9.35
N ALA A 101 5.97 -5.82 8.20
CA ALA A 101 6.65 -4.79 7.42
C ALA A 101 6.30 -3.39 7.95
N GLY A 102 5.14 -3.24 8.58
CA GLY A 102 4.66 -1.99 9.15
C GLY A 102 3.21 -2.12 9.61
N GLN A 103 2.62 -0.99 10.01
CA GLN A 103 1.21 -0.89 10.37
C GLN A 103 0.68 0.44 9.85
N ILE A 104 -0.58 0.46 9.42
CA ILE A 104 -1.31 1.65 8.99
C ILE A 104 -2.50 1.86 9.91
N ASP A 105 -2.88 3.13 10.09
CA ASP A 105 -4.01 3.52 10.94
C ASP A 105 -5.27 3.73 10.09
N VAL A 106 -5.09 4.17 8.83
CA VAL A 106 -6.19 4.41 7.88
C VAL A 106 -5.79 3.88 6.51
N ALA A 107 -6.72 3.25 5.81
CA ALA A 107 -6.58 2.87 4.40
C ALA A 107 -7.11 3.97 3.48
N PHE A 108 -6.32 4.36 2.50
CA PHE A 108 -6.67 5.34 1.46
C PHE A 108 -6.59 4.67 0.08
N PRO A 109 -7.70 4.12 -0.43
CA PRO A 109 -7.71 3.43 -1.72
C PRO A 109 -7.71 4.43 -2.88
N VAL A 110 -6.66 4.38 -3.69
CA VAL A 110 -6.52 5.09 -4.96
C VAL A 110 -6.50 4.04 -6.07
N LEU A 111 -7.65 3.41 -6.28
CA LEU A 111 -7.83 2.31 -7.24
C LEU A 111 -8.86 2.73 -8.28
N HIS A 112 -8.59 2.45 -9.55
CA HIS A 112 -9.44 2.82 -10.69
C HIS A 112 -9.98 1.57 -11.41
N GLY A 113 -11.19 1.67 -11.94
CA GLY A 113 -11.86 0.62 -12.72
C GLY A 113 -12.48 -0.51 -11.89
N THR A 114 -12.83 -1.61 -12.57
CA THR A 114 -13.44 -2.80 -11.96
C THR A 114 -12.57 -3.33 -10.81
N PHE A 115 -13.17 -3.71 -9.67
CA PHE A 115 -12.57 -4.04 -8.37
C PHE A 115 -12.17 -2.87 -7.44
N GLY A 116 -11.97 -1.66 -7.98
CA GLY A 116 -11.72 -0.44 -7.18
C GLY A 116 -13.01 0.30 -6.84
N GLU A 117 -13.85 0.51 -7.85
CA GLU A 117 -15.08 1.33 -7.76
C GLU A 117 -16.37 0.50 -7.56
N ASP A 118 -16.28 -0.82 -7.70
CA ASP A 118 -17.40 -1.75 -7.57
C ASP A 118 -17.66 -2.24 -6.12
N GLY A 119 -16.85 -1.77 -5.16
CA GLY A 119 -17.01 -2.05 -3.74
C GLY A 119 -16.30 -3.30 -3.22
N VAL A 120 -15.55 -4.05 -4.04
CA VAL A 120 -14.80 -5.24 -3.58
C VAL A 120 -13.67 -4.87 -2.62
N CYS A 121 -12.86 -3.87 -2.97
CA CYS A 121 -11.85 -3.32 -2.05
C CYS A 121 -12.50 -2.72 -0.79
N LYS A 122 -13.65 -2.06 -0.93
CA LYS A 122 -14.41 -1.52 0.21
C LYS A 122 -14.97 -2.64 1.10
N GLY A 123 -15.31 -3.80 0.54
CA GLY A 123 -15.77 -4.97 1.30
C GLY A 123 -14.65 -5.58 2.14
N TYR A 124 -13.46 -5.76 1.56
CA TYR A 124 -12.29 -6.32 2.27
C TYR A 124 -11.73 -5.36 3.33
N LEU A 125 -11.78 -4.05 3.11
CA LEU A 125 -11.31 -3.05 4.09
C LEU A 125 -12.31 -2.79 5.24
N ASN A 126 -13.57 -3.24 5.13
CA ASN A 126 -14.60 -3.08 6.16
C ASN A 126 -14.96 -4.40 6.87
N SER A 127 -14.34 -5.53 6.51
CA SER A 127 -14.58 -6.86 7.08
C SER A 127 -13.54 -7.22 8.12
#